data_AF-A0A645CCU0-F1
#
_entry.id   AF-A0A645CCU0-F1
#
_cell.length_a   1.000
_cell.length_b   1.000
_cell.length_c   1.000
_cell.angle_alpha   90.00
_cell.angle_beta   90.00
_cell.angle_gamma   90.00
#
_symmetry.space_group_name_H-M   'P 1'
#
loop_
_entity.id
_entity.type
_entity.pdbx_description
1 polymer ?
#
loop_
_entity_poly.entity_id
_entity_poly.type
_entity_poly.pdbx_seq_one_letter_code
_entity_poly.pdbx_strand_id
1 'polypeptide(L)'
;MKRAYVSLSIISVLVLALVLTGCEESIEEGVGNGYIEIHIDTADINSEKYYYYRGRNTSDNTYFSSESRTGAAIITNLGDFISPLLNAGNWECDVYELTQHYTSSEAPSSSIVTQQSLGNSALVERDATTRITIELVPLT
;
A
#
# COMPACT_ATOMS: atom_id res chain seq x y z
N MET A 1 -69.76 -11.11 21.96
CA MET A 1 -68.76 -10.02 21.81
C MET A 1 -67.46 -10.66 21.29
N LYS A 2 -67.15 -10.51 20.00
CA LYS A 2 -65.90 -10.98 19.38
C LYS A 2 -65.50 -9.92 18.38
N ARG A 3 -64.39 -9.20 18.61
CA ARG A 3 -63.58 -8.43 17.64
C ARG A 3 -62.66 -7.48 18.41
N ALA A 4 -61.55 -8.00 18.94
CA ALA A 4 -60.43 -7.20 19.43
C ALA A 4 -59.15 -8.03 19.51
N TYR A 5 -58.88 -8.89 18.51
CA TYR A 5 -57.67 -9.73 18.48
C TYR A 5 -57.04 -9.81 17.07
N VAL A 6 -57.26 -8.79 16.23
CA VAL A 6 -56.67 -8.75 14.87
C VAL A 6 -55.68 -7.59 14.70
N SER A 7 -55.62 -6.64 15.64
CA SER A 7 -54.67 -5.51 15.55
C SER A 7 -53.32 -5.76 16.22
N LEU A 8 -53.26 -6.60 17.25
CA LEU A 8 -52.03 -6.77 18.04
C LEU A 8 -50.97 -7.62 17.31
N SER A 9 -51.41 -8.61 16.53
CA SER A 9 -50.51 -9.48 15.76
C SER A 9 -49.82 -8.75 14.61
N ILE A 10 -50.50 -7.78 13.99
CA ILE A 10 -49.96 -7.01 12.85
C ILE A 10 -48.89 -6.02 13.32
N ILE A 11 -49.09 -5.40 14.49
CA ILE A 11 -48.10 -4.49 15.08
C ILE A 11 -46.83 -5.27 15.49
N SER A 12 -46.96 -6.50 16.00
CA SER A 12 -45.82 -7.33 16.37
C SER A 12 -44.96 -7.78 15.18
N VAL A 13 -45.56 -7.98 13.99
CA VAL A 13 -44.82 -8.37 12.77
C VAL A 13 -44.11 -7.17 12.14
N LEU A 14 -44.71 -5.98 12.22
CA LEU A 14 -44.10 -4.74 11.73
C LEU A 14 -42.84 -4.34 12.52
N VAL A 15 -42.82 -4.55 13.84
CA VAL A 15 -41.63 -4.30 14.66
C VAL A 15 -40.51 -5.31 14.37
N LEU A 16 -40.85 -6.58 14.11
CA LEU A 16 -39.86 -7.61 13.79
C LEU A 16 -39.20 -7.40 12.41
N ALA A 17 -39.95 -6.84 11.44
CA ALA A 17 -39.41 -6.46 10.13
C ALA A 17 -38.43 -5.28 10.21
N LEU A 18 -38.67 -4.29 11.09
CA LEU A 18 -37.75 -3.17 11.30
C LEU A 18 -36.41 -3.59 11.96
N VAL A 19 -36.42 -4.65 12.78
CA VAL A 19 -35.19 -5.19 13.38
C VAL A 19 -34.35 -5.94 12.34
N LEU A 20 -34.97 -6.51 11.29
CA LEU A 20 -34.27 -7.21 10.20
C LEU A 20 -33.71 -6.27 9.13
N THR A 21 -34.24 -5.05 8.98
CA THR A 21 -33.68 -4.01 8.09
C THR A 21 -32.64 -3.12 8.79
N GLY A 22 -32.58 -3.16 10.12
CA GLY A 22 -31.61 -2.40 10.93
C GLY A 22 -30.25 -3.09 11.11
N CYS A 23 -30.11 -4.31 10.61
CA CYS A 23 -28.81 -4.94 10.37
C CYS A 23 -28.39 -4.75 8.92
N GLU A 24 -28.37 -3.50 8.44
CA GLU A 24 -27.19 -3.10 7.69
C GLU A 24 -26.05 -3.18 8.71
N GLU A 25 -25.55 -4.40 8.92
CA GLU A 25 -24.14 -4.58 9.22
C GLU A 25 -23.49 -3.74 8.14
N SER A 26 -23.06 -2.54 8.51
CA SER A 26 -22.10 -1.78 7.73
C SER A 26 -21.08 -2.84 7.44
N ILE A 27 -21.08 -3.36 6.21
CA ILE A 27 -20.03 -4.24 5.75
C ILE A 27 -18.86 -3.29 5.93
N GLU A 28 -18.15 -3.44 7.03
CA GLU A 28 -16.87 -2.83 7.23
C GLU A 28 -16.16 -3.32 6.00
N GLU A 29 -16.06 -2.41 5.04
CA GLU A 29 -15.35 -2.59 3.80
C GLU A 29 -13.96 -2.98 4.28
N GLY A 30 -13.74 -4.29 4.44
CA GLY A 30 -12.61 -4.82 5.19
C GLY A 30 -11.36 -4.20 4.62
N VAL A 31 -10.40 -3.89 5.49
CA VAL A 31 -9.15 -3.19 5.14
C VAL A 31 -8.64 -3.78 3.82
N GLY A 32 -8.90 -3.08 2.72
CA GLY A 32 -8.62 -3.60 1.39
C GLY A 32 -7.12 -3.69 1.25
N ASN A 33 -6.61 -4.62 0.45
CA ASN A 33 -5.18 -4.70 0.21
C ASN A 33 -4.85 -4.48 -1.26
N GLY A 34 -3.67 -3.95 -1.55
CA GLY A 34 -3.17 -3.73 -2.90
C GLY A 34 -1.65 -3.73 -2.96
N TYR A 35 -1.11 -3.35 -4.12
CA TYR A 35 0.33 -3.30 -4.36
C TYR A 35 0.76 -1.93 -4.86
N ILE A 36 2.03 -1.60 -4.62
CA ILE A 36 2.71 -0.48 -5.26
C ILE A 36 3.74 -1.06 -6.23
N GLU A 37 3.66 -0.63 -7.48
CA GLU A 37 4.68 -0.87 -8.49
C GLU A 37 5.55 0.38 -8.61
N ILE A 38 6.83 0.25 -8.29
CA ILE A 38 7.81 1.33 -8.30
C ILE A 38 8.64 1.17 -9.57
N HIS A 39 8.61 2.19 -10.42
CA HIS A 39 9.33 2.21 -11.69
C HIS A 39 10.48 3.23 -11.68
N ILE A 40 11.67 2.79 -12.07
CA ILE A 40 12.81 3.65 -12.38
C ILE A 40 13.13 3.47 -13.86
N ASP A 41 13.32 4.54 -14.63
CA ASP A 41 13.73 4.41 -16.03
C ASP A 41 15.07 3.67 -16.10
N THR A 42 15.13 2.60 -16.89
CA THR A 42 16.34 1.78 -17.04
C THR A 42 17.55 2.56 -17.55
N ALA A 43 17.35 3.69 -18.24
CA ALA A 43 18.43 4.58 -18.66
C ALA A 43 19.16 5.24 -17.46
N ASP A 44 18.47 5.39 -16.34
CA ASP A 44 18.98 6.01 -15.12
C ASP A 44 19.51 4.97 -14.11
N ILE A 45 19.44 3.67 -14.44
CA ILE A 45 19.90 2.59 -13.57
C ILE A 45 21.36 2.23 -13.87
N ASN A 46 22.21 2.35 -12.85
CA ASN A 46 23.55 1.79 -12.84
C ASN A 46 23.52 0.30 -12.48
N SER A 47 23.86 -0.55 -13.45
CA SER A 47 23.84 -2.02 -13.30
C SER A 47 24.74 -2.58 -12.18
N GLU A 48 25.77 -1.83 -11.76
CA GLU A 48 26.74 -2.24 -10.72
C GLU A 48 26.30 -1.83 -9.30
N LYS A 49 25.22 -1.06 -9.18
CA LYS A 49 24.70 -0.57 -7.89
C LYS A 49 23.61 -1.46 -7.34
N TYR A 50 23.25 -1.22 -6.08
CA TYR A 50 22.09 -1.83 -5.43
C TYR A 50 20.98 -0.79 -5.29
N TYR A 51 19.73 -1.21 -5.34
CA TYR A 51 18.58 -0.34 -5.16
C TYR A 51 17.68 -0.91 -4.08
N TYR A 52 17.28 -0.05 -3.17
CA TYR A 52 16.49 -0.40 -1.99
C TYR A 52 15.25 0.47 -1.95
N TYR A 53 14.11 -0.16 -1.68
CA TYR A 53 12.81 0.47 -1.63
C TYR A 53 12.15 0.23 -0.27
N ARG A 54 11.53 1.29 0.25
CA ARG A 54 10.76 1.24 1.49
C ARG A 54 9.55 2.15 1.39
N GLY A 55 8.57 1.93 2.24
CA GLY A 55 7.46 2.84 2.37
C GLY A 55 6.84 2.83 3.75
N ARG A 56 6.10 3.91 4.04
CA ARG A 56 5.38 4.15 5.28
C ARG A 56 3.94 4.53 4.97
N ASN A 57 3.00 3.87 5.61
CA ASN A 57 1.61 4.29 5.59
C ASN A 57 1.45 5.55 6.47
N THR A 58 0.87 6.60 5.90
CA THR A 58 0.78 7.91 6.55
C THR A 58 -0.27 7.97 7.66
N SER A 59 -1.18 7.01 7.72
CA SER A 59 -2.30 6.98 8.67
C SER A 59 -2.01 6.12 9.89
N ASP A 60 -1.46 4.93 9.69
CA ASP A 60 -1.27 3.93 10.76
C ASP A 60 0.20 3.68 11.13
N ASN A 61 1.15 4.33 10.45
CA ASN A 61 2.59 4.15 10.64
C ASN A 61 3.06 2.70 10.45
N THR A 62 2.36 1.89 9.66
CA THR A 62 2.90 0.63 9.17
C THR A 62 3.99 0.89 8.12
N TYR A 63 4.94 -0.03 8.00
CA TYR A 63 6.08 0.09 7.11
C TYR A 63 6.24 -1.17 6.28
N PHE A 64 6.76 -1.00 5.07
CA PHE A 64 7.40 -2.08 4.33
C PHE A 64 8.83 -1.68 3.97
N SER A 65 9.67 -2.70 3.82
CA SER A 65 10.99 -2.59 3.24
C SER A 65 11.28 -3.81 2.40
N SER A 66 12.23 -3.67 1.48
CA SER A 66 12.71 -4.75 0.63
C SER A 66 14.11 -5.17 0.94
N GLU A 67 14.50 -6.39 0.57
CA GLU A 67 15.90 -6.63 0.28
C GLU A 67 16.35 -5.82 -0.95
N SER A 68 17.52 -5.19 -0.89
CA SER A 68 18.07 -4.44 -2.02
C SER A 68 18.38 -5.36 -3.21
N ARG A 69 18.10 -4.91 -4.43
CA ARG A 69 18.39 -5.65 -5.67
C ARG A 69 19.48 -4.98 -6.47
N THR A 70 20.27 -5.75 -7.21
CA THR A 70 21.27 -5.17 -8.13
C THR A 70 20.58 -4.43 -9.28
N GLY A 71 21.20 -3.35 -9.77
CA GLY A 71 20.75 -2.61 -10.95
C GLY A 71 20.52 -3.51 -12.15
N ALA A 72 21.43 -4.47 -12.36
CA ALA A 72 21.28 -5.49 -13.41
C ALA A 72 19.96 -6.28 -13.31
N ALA A 73 19.55 -6.67 -12.10
CA ALA A 73 18.30 -7.42 -11.88
C ALA A 73 17.03 -6.56 -12.05
N ILE A 74 17.15 -5.24 -11.97
CA ILE A 74 16.04 -4.32 -12.11
C ILE A 74 15.86 -3.98 -13.59
N ILE A 75 16.96 -3.79 -14.31
CA ILE A 75 16.95 -3.61 -15.77
C ILE A 75 16.31 -4.82 -16.46
N THR A 76 16.59 -6.06 -16.02
CA THR A 76 15.94 -7.26 -16.56
C THR A 76 14.43 -7.30 -16.30
N ASN A 77 13.96 -6.64 -15.23
CA ASN A 77 12.55 -6.44 -14.92
C ASN A 77 12.01 -5.09 -15.44
N LEU A 78 12.67 -4.48 -16.43
CA LEU A 78 12.24 -3.23 -17.06
C LEU A 78 12.09 -2.05 -16.11
N GLY A 79 12.89 -2.00 -15.04
CA GLY A 79 12.85 -0.90 -14.08
C GLY A 79 11.87 -1.10 -12.92
N ASP A 80 11.13 -2.21 -12.89
CA ASP A 80 9.99 -2.39 -11.98
C ASP A 80 10.34 -3.18 -10.71
N PHE A 81 9.80 -2.68 -9.60
CA PHE A 81 9.73 -3.37 -8.31
C PHE A 81 8.30 -3.41 -7.82
N ILE A 82 7.93 -4.50 -7.18
CA ILE A 82 6.59 -4.66 -6.62
C ILE A 82 6.73 -4.78 -5.10
N SER A 83 5.94 -3.99 -4.38
CA SER A 83 5.83 -4.06 -2.91
C SER A 83 5.28 -5.43 -2.46
N PRO A 84 5.41 -5.80 -1.18
CA PRO A 84 4.50 -6.81 -0.61
C PRO A 84 3.04 -6.34 -0.69
N LEU A 85 2.10 -7.21 -0.34
CA LEU A 85 0.70 -6.84 -0.20
C LEU A 85 0.55 -5.81 0.94
N LEU A 86 -0.03 -4.65 0.65
CA LEU A 86 -0.16 -3.50 1.55
C LEU A 86 -1.62 -3.21 1.86
N ASN A 87 -1.90 -2.71 3.07
CA ASN A 87 -3.21 -2.14 3.40
C ASN A 87 -3.51 -0.92 2.53
N ALA A 88 -4.77 -0.76 2.16
CA ALA A 88 -5.27 0.39 1.46
C ALA A 88 -5.04 1.68 2.26
N GLY A 89 -4.75 2.76 1.55
CA GLY A 89 -4.43 4.05 2.14
C GLY A 89 -3.28 4.76 1.44
N ASN A 90 -2.85 5.87 2.02
CA ASN A 90 -1.77 6.68 1.50
C ASN A 90 -0.42 6.20 2.03
N TRP A 91 0.52 6.01 1.12
CA TRP A 91 1.88 5.56 1.40
C TRP A 91 2.88 6.61 0.91
N GLU A 92 3.89 6.88 1.72
CA GLU A 92 5.09 7.61 1.31
C GLU A 92 6.21 6.60 1.07
N CYS A 93 6.81 6.64 -0.12
CA CYS A 93 7.84 5.71 -0.57
C CYS A 93 9.18 6.42 -0.76
N ASP A 94 10.23 5.77 -0.30
CA ASP A 94 11.61 6.19 -0.48
C ASP A 94 12.37 5.15 -1.29
N VAL A 95 13.19 5.61 -2.22
CA VAL A 95 14.04 4.78 -3.08
C VAL A 95 15.47 5.27 -2.99
N TYR A 96 16.41 4.33 -2.83
CA TYR A 96 17.82 4.62 -2.67
C TYR A 96 18.64 3.80 -3.66
N GLU A 97 19.61 4.45 -4.30
CA GLU A 97 20.75 3.77 -4.94
C GLU A 97 21.89 3.64 -3.91
N LEU A 98 22.45 2.45 -3.80
CA LEU A 98 23.41 2.06 -2.78
C LEU A 98 24.69 1.48 -3.38
N THR A 99 25.81 1.70 -2.69
CA THR A 99 27.12 1.15 -3.05
C THR A 99 27.28 -0.34 -2.69
N GLN A 100 26.41 -0.86 -1.82
CA GLN A 100 26.46 -2.22 -1.31
C GLN A 100 25.06 -2.76 -1.01
N HIS A 101 24.98 -4.08 -0.88
CA HIS A 101 23.75 -4.77 -0.51
C HIS A 101 23.23 -4.36 0.89
N TYR A 102 21.91 -4.28 1.04
CA TYR A 102 21.22 -3.83 2.24
C TYR A 102 19.89 -4.57 2.46
N THR A 103 19.61 -4.93 3.72
CA THR A 103 18.44 -5.76 4.11
C THR A 103 17.71 -5.28 5.37
N SER A 104 18.14 -4.18 5.98
CA SER A 104 17.50 -3.67 7.20
C SER A 104 16.15 -3.00 6.88
N SER A 105 15.26 -2.91 7.85
CA SER A 105 14.01 -2.14 7.77
C SER A 105 14.19 -0.64 8.01
N GLU A 106 15.36 -0.25 8.48
CA GLU A 106 15.72 1.15 8.69
C GLU A 106 16.11 1.85 7.38
N ALA A 107 16.23 3.18 7.43
CA ALA A 107 16.81 3.91 6.30
C ALA A 107 18.32 3.58 6.19
N PRO A 108 18.84 3.38 4.97
CA PRO A 108 20.28 3.21 4.77
C PRO A 108 21.05 4.46 5.23
N SER A 109 22.26 4.25 5.75
CA SER A 109 23.15 5.36 6.13
C SER A 109 23.59 6.14 4.90
N SER A 110 23.75 7.46 5.03
CA SER A 110 24.22 8.32 3.94
C SER A 110 25.60 7.93 3.39
N SER A 111 26.42 7.19 4.15
CA SER A 111 27.72 6.71 3.69
C SER A 111 27.65 5.64 2.58
N ILE A 112 26.51 4.95 2.45
CA ILE A 112 26.30 3.92 1.44
C ILE A 112 25.32 4.34 0.34
N VAL A 113 24.61 5.47 0.51
CA VAL A 113 23.67 6.01 -0.47
C VAL A 113 24.42 6.87 -1.49
N THR A 114 24.18 6.66 -2.79
CA THR A 114 24.75 7.51 -3.87
C THR A 114 23.71 8.44 -4.46
N GLN A 115 22.46 7.99 -4.58
CA GLN A 115 21.33 8.76 -5.07
C GLN A 115 20.06 8.35 -4.31
N GLN A 116 19.07 9.23 -4.23
CA GLN A 116 17.82 8.93 -3.56
C GLN A 116 16.64 9.72 -4.12
N SER A 117 15.44 9.21 -3.85
CA SER A 117 14.17 9.88 -4.04
C SER A 117 13.31 9.63 -2.81
N LEU A 118 12.83 10.70 -2.17
CA LEU A 118 12.17 10.62 -0.86
C LEU A 118 10.75 11.17 -0.92
N GLY A 119 9.85 10.59 -0.12
CA GLY A 119 8.48 11.11 0.05
C GLY A 119 7.57 10.94 -1.17
N ASN A 120 7.83 9.94 -2.02
CA ASN A 120 7.01 9.66 -3.19
C ASN A 120 5.64 9.12 -2.76
N SER A 121 4.56 9.84 -3.05
CA SER A 121 3.22 9.48 -2.59
C SER A 121 2.56 8.44 -3.51
N ALA A 122 1.94 7.43 -2.91
CA ALA A 122 1.13 6.42 -3.59
C ALA A 122 -0.18 6.18 -2.82
N LEU A 123 -1.30 6.12 -3.52
CA LEU A 123 -2.58 5.67 -2.96
C LEU A 123 -2.76 4.20 -3.28
N VAL A 124 -2.80 3.34 -2.26
CA VAL A 124 -3.14 1.93 -2.42
C VAL A 124 -4.65 1.77 -2.30
N GLU A 125 -5.27 1.27 -3.36
CA GLU A 125 -6.70 0.93 -3.42
C GLU A 125 -6.89 -0.59 -3.30
N ARG A 126 -8.09 -1.01 -2.88
CA ARG A 126 -8.43 -2.43 -2.73
C ARG A 126 -8.30 -3.16 -4.06
N ASP A 127 -7.62 -4.30 -4.04
CA ASP A 127 -7.41 -5.22 -5.17
C ASP A 127 -6.81 -4.52 -6.42
N ALA A 128 -6.07 -3.44 -6.19
CA ALA A 128 -5.45 -2.63 -7.23
C ALA A 128 -3.91 -2.63 -7.10
N THR A 129 -3.26 -2.32 -8.22
CA THR A 129 -1.83 -2.02 -8.26
C THR A 129 -1.66 -0.56 -8.65
N THR A 130 -0.99 0.20 -7.80
CA THR A 130 -0.70 1.61 -8.04
C THR A 130 0.74 1.75 -8.52
N ARG A 131 0.93 2.29 -9.72
CA ARG A 131 2.26 2.53 -10.28
C ARG A 131 2.74 3.94 -9.93
N ILE A 132 3.98 4.05 -9.47
CA ILE A 132 4.71 5.32 -9.30
C ILE A 132 6.00 5.29 -10.10
N THR A 133 6.38 6.42 -10.68
CA THR A 133 7.66 6.59 -11.40
C THR A 133 8.58 7.46 -10.57
N ILE A 134 9.83 7.02 -10.45
CA ILE A 134 10.83 7.60 -9.56
C ILE A 134 11.96 8.18 -10.38
N GLU A 135 12.32 9.42 -10.04
CA GLU A 135 13.57 10.05 -10.47
C GLU A 135 14.52 10.09 -9.27
N LEU A 136 15.72 9.54 -9.45
CA LEU A 136 16.75 9.53 -8.42
C LEU A 136 17.60 10.80 -8.51
N VAL A 137 17.86 11.42 -7.36
CA VAL A 137 18.66 12.64 -7.27
C VAL A 137 19.96 12.34 -6.53
N PRO A 138 21.13 12.77 -7.05
CA PRO A 138 22.41 12.64 -6.34
C PRO A 138 22.42 13.37 -5.00
N LEU A 139 23.18 12.84 -4.04
CA LEU A 139 23.42 13.54 -2.77
C LEU A 139 24.34 14.75 -2.99
N THR A 140 23.90 15.94 -2.54
CA THR A 140 24.69 17.18 -2.53
C THR A 140 25.56 17.30 -1.29
#